data_AF-A0A7V7C2Z5-F1
#
_entry.id   AF-A0A7V7C2Z5-F1
#
_cell.length_a   1.000
_cell.length_b   1.000
_cell.length_c   1.000
_cell.angle_alpha   90.00
_cell.angle_beta   90.00
_cell.angle_gamma   90.00
#
_symmetry.space_group_name_H-M   'P 1'
#
loop_
_entity.id
_entity.type
_entity.pdbx_description
1 polymer ?
#
loop_
_entity_poly.entity_id
_entity_poly.type
_entity_poly.pdbx_seq_one_letter_code
_entity_poly.pdbx_strand_id
1 'polypeptide(L)'
;ATKMITKSPSESVGIPTKEANAVGIKASKFVLNLLQDQKFAGNEAYLEEYHQIKKEVKCLLDHVFIMGAGDLAVGAVEAFRNGIIDVPFSPSRYNAGKMLPARDREGNIRILEFGNIGFTEEIKEYHRNKIKERGRIEGRETDFQLTVADVYAVSRGCLIGRDATR
;
A
#
# COMPACT_ATOMS: atom_id res chain seq x y z
N ALA A 1 11.05 -6.79 12.07
CA ALA A 1 9.94 -6.13 12.81
C ALA A 1 9.96 -6.61 14.26
N THR A 2 9.63 -5.75 15.23
CA THR A 2 9.61 -6.13 16.66
C THR A 2 8.37 -6.94 17.05
N LYS A 3 7.26 -6.82 16.29
CA LYS A 3 6.01 -7.56 16.50
C LYS A 3 5.41 -7.96 15.14
N MET A 4 4.81 -9.14 15.09
CA MET A 4 4.04 -9.64 13.94
C MET A 4 2.61 -9.95 14.41
N ILE A 5 1.61 -9.49 13.66
CA ILE A 5 0.20 -9.85 13.89
C ILE A 5 -0.14 -11.04 13.00
N THR A 6 -0.61 -12.13 13.58
CA THR A 6 -0.85 -13.39 12.87
C THR A 6 -2.25 -13.45 12.27
N LYS A 7 -2.37 -14.07 11.09
CA LYS A 7 -3.64 -14.37 10.44
C LYS A 7 -3.99 -15.85 10.57
N SER A 8 -5.26 -16.18 10.39
CA SER A 8 -5.76 -17.56 10.47
C SER A 8 -6.23 -18.08 9.12
N PRO A 9 -6.32 -19.40 8.91
CA PRO A 9 -6.90 -19.97 7.69
C PRO A 9 -8.37 -19.59 7.45
N SER A 10 -9.09 -19.11 8.48
CA SER A 10 -10.51 -18.76 8.40
C SER A 10 -10.77 -17.29 8.04
N GLU A 11 -9.73 -16.52 7.69
CA GLU A 11 -9.82 -15.07 7.45
C GLU A 11 -10.87 -14.67 6.40
N SER A 12 -11.09 -15.51 5.37
CA SER A 12 -12.07 -15.27 4.31
C SER A 12 -13.50 -15.67 4.67
N VAL A 13 -13.70 -16.33 5.82
CA VAL A 13 -15.00 -16.89 6.23
C VAL A 13 -15.58 -16.13 7.42
N GLY A 14 -14.77 -15.81 8.44
CA GLY A 14 -15.25 -15.10 9.63
C GLY A 14 -14.28 -15.13 10.80
N ILE A 15 -14.79 -14.82 12.01
CA ILE A 15 -14.00 -14.84 13.24
C ILE A 15 -13.45 -16.26 13.47
N PRO A 16 -12.13 -16.45 13.65
CA PRO A 16 -11.56 -17.77 13.79
C PRO A 16 -11.94 -18.42 15.12
N THR A 17 -12.10 -19.74 15.09
CA THR A 17 -12.11 -20.53 16.33
C THR A 17 -10.73 -20.48 17.00
N LYS A 18 -10.66 -20.87 18.27
CA LYS A 18 -9.38 -20.97 18.99
C LYS A 18 -8.39 -21.91 18.30
N GLU A 19 -8.87 -22.98 17.68
CA GLU A 19 -8.05 -23.95 16.94
C GLU A 19 -7.45 -23.33 15.67
N ALA A 20 -8.28 -22.68 14.85
CA ALA A 20 -7.84 -22.02 13.62
C ALA A 20 -6.84 -20.88 13.90
N ASN A 21 -7.09 -20.11 14.97
CA ASN A 21 -6.16 -19.08 15.42
C ASN A 21 -4.84 -19.69 15.90
N ALA A 22 -4.88 -20.77 16.68
CA ALA A 22 -3.67 -21.47 17.15
C ALA A 22 -2.82 -22.02 15.98
N VAL A 23 -3.45 -22.48 14.90
CA VAL A 23 -2.73 -22.90 13.68
C VAL A 23 -1.95 -21.72 13.09
N GLY A 24 -2.58 -20.55 12.93
CA GLY A 24 -1.91 -19.35 12.43
C GLY A 24 -0.71 -18.94 13.30
N ILE A 25 -0.89 -18.91 14.62
CA ILE A 25 0.19 -18.56 15.57
C ILE A 25 1.35 -19.56 15.50
N LYS A 26 1.05 -20.87 15.49
CA LYS A 26 2.08 -21.92 15.40
C LYS A 26 2.87 -21.83 14.11
N ALA A 27 2.18 -21.63 12.98
CA ALA A 27 2.82 -21.46 11.67
C ALA A 27 3.73 -20.22 11.65
N SER A 28 3.26 -19.06 12.13
CA SER A 28 4.08 -17.85 12.19
C SER A 28 5.30 -18.00 13.10
N LYS A 29 5.13 -18.58 14.30
CA LYS A 29 6.25 -18.86 15.22
C LYS A 29 7.27 -19.83 14.63
N PHE A 30 6.80 -20.85 13.92
CA PHE A 30 7.68 -21.82 13.27
C PHE A 30 8.59 -21.12 12.25
N VAL A 31 8.04 -20.28 11.38
CA VAL A 31 8.82 -19.50 10.40
C VAL A 31 9.80 -18.54 11.10
N LEU A 32 9.36 -17.84 12.15
CA LEU A 32 10.24 -16.95 12.92
C LEU A 32 11.43 -17.67 13.53
N ASN A 33 11.21 -18.86 14.09
CA ASN A 33 12.28 -19.66 14.68
C ASN A 33 13.25 -20.17 13.61
N LEU A 34 12.75 -20.59 12.44
CA LEU A 34 13.60 -21.03 11.32
C LEU A 34 14.50 -19.91 10.78
N LEU A 35 14.04 -18.66 10.82
CA LEU A 35 14.73 -17.51 10.22
C LEU A 35 15.35 -16.58 11.27
N GLN A 36 15.44 -16.99 12.54
CA GLN A 36 15.76 -16.11 13.67
C GLN A 36 17.10 -15.37 13.54
N ASP A 37 18.10 -16.00 12.93
CA ASP A 37 19.45 -15.45 12.76
C ASP A 37 19.63 -14.72 11.42
N GLN A 38 18.63 -14.78 10.54
CA GLN A 38 18.71 -14.17 9.22
C GLN A 38 18.39 -12.68 9.29
N LYS A 39 19.17 -11.89 8.54
CA LYS A 39 18.92 -10.47 8.33
C LYS A 39 18.80 -10.21 6.84
N PHE A 40 17.94 -9.27 6.48
CA PHE A 40 17.91 -8.75 5.12
C PHE A 40 19.19 -7.96 4.87
N ALA A 41 19.98 -8.37 3.86
CA ALA A 41 21.30 -7.78 3.60
C ALA A 41 21.25 -6.36 3.03
N GLY A 42 20.08 -5.88 2.62
CA GLY A 42 19.95 -4.64 1.85
C GLY A 42 20.47 -4.81 0.42
N ASN A 43 19.95 -4.01 -0.49
CA ASN A 43 20.46 -3.86 -1.85
C ASN A 43 20.09 -2.47 -2.38
N GLU A 44 20.55 -2.14 -3.57
CA GLU A 44 20.29 -0.84 -4.21
C GLU A 44 18.79 -0.61 -4.41
N ALA A 45 18.05 -1.60 -4.92
CA ALA A 45 16.59 -1.52 -5.08
C ALA A 45 15.87 -1.21 -3.76
N TYR A 46 16.32 -1.78 -2.63
CA TYR A 46 15.81 -1.44 -1.31
C TYR A 46 16.09 0.01 -0.94
N LEU A 47 17.30 0.51 -1.20
CA LEU A 47 17.66 1.89 -0.88
C LEU A 47 16.86 2.88 -1.72
N GLU A 48 16.66 2.61 -3.01
CA GLU A 48 15.82 3.40 -3.90
C GLU A 48 14.39 3.52 -3.35
N GLU A 49 13.76 2.38 -3.03
CA GLU A 49 12.40 2.36 -2.49
C GLU A 49 12.33 3.03 -1.10
N TYR A 50 13.33 2.81 -0.24
CA TYR A 50 13.45 3.46 1.07
C TYR A 50 13.49 4.99 0.94
N HIS A 51 14.30 5.51 0.02
CA HIS A 51 14.42 6.95 -0.19
C HIS A 51 13.16 7.54 -0.81
N GLN A 52 12.54 6.83 -1.77
CA GLN A 52 11.28 7.23 -2.38
C GLN A 52 10.16 7.34 -1.34
N ILE A 53 9.97 6.31 -0.50
CA ILE A 53 8.96 6.34 0.57
C ILE A 53 9.22 7.49 1.56
N LYS A 54 10.49 7.73 1.95
CA LYS A 54 10.81 8.87 2.83
C LYS A 54 10.47 10.21 2.20
N LYS A 55 10.70 10.35 0.90
CA LYS A 55 10.36 11.56 0.15
C LYS A 55 8.84 11.79 0.12
N GLU A 56 8.07 10.75 -0.13
CA GLU A 56 6.61 10.76 -0.11
C GLU A 56 6.06 11.15 1.26
N VAL A 57 6.51 10.47 2.32
CA VAL A 57 6.09 10.76 3.69
C VAL A 57 6.46 12.17 4.11
N LYS A 58 7.68 12.62 3.81
CA LYS A 58 8.10 14.00 4.08
C LYS A 58 7.19 15.00 3.37
N CYS A 59 6.85 14.76 2.11
CA CYS A 59 5.99 15.66 1.35
C CYS A 59 4.61 15.83 2.00
N LEU A 60 4.01 14.73 2.48
CA LEU A 60 2.73 14.78 3.21
C LEU A 60 2.85 15.50 4.55
N LEU A 61 3.87 15.18 5.33
CA LEU A 61 4.08 15.79 6.64
C LEU A 61 4.38 17.29 6.54
N ASP A 62 5.16 17.71 5.53
CA ASP A 62 5.42 19.12 5.29
C ASP A 62 4.11 19.89 5.04
N HIS A 63 3.19 19.35 4.22
CA HIS A 63 1.87 19.95 4.03
C HIS A 63 1.06 20.00 5.32
N VAL A 64 1.07 18.93 6.12
CA VAL A 64 0.38 18.87 7.41
C VAL A 64 0.88 19.98 8.35
N PHE A 65 2.20 20.13 8.50
CA PHE A 65 2.76 21.19 9.35
C PHE A 65 2.48 22.60 8.82
N ILE A 66 2.52 22.80 7.50
CA ILE A 66 2.17 24.09 6.89
C ILE A 66 0.71 24.44 7.16
N MET A 67 -0.22 23.50 6.91
CA MET A 67 -1.66 23.71 7.13
C MET A 67 -2.03 23.91 8.60
N GLY A 68 -1.27 23.29 9.50
CA GLY A 68 -1.43 23.46 10.94
C GLY A 68 -0.69 24.67 11.53
N ALA A 69 0.03 25.45 10.73
CA ALA A 69 0.93 26.51 11.21
C ALA A 69 1.89 26.01 12.31
N GLY A 70 2.40 24.79 12.17
CA GLY A 70 3.26 24.10 13.13
C GLY A 70 2.53 23.14 14.09
N ASP A 71 1.21 23.22 14.21
CA ASP A 71 0.41 22.28 15.02
C ASP A 71 0.04 21.03 14.21
N LEU A 72 0.58 19.89 14.61
CA LEU A 72 0.36 18.62 13.93
C LEU A 72 -1.10 18.15 13.96
N ALA A 73 -1.81 18.36 15.06
CA ALA A 73 -3.18 17.89 15.22
C ALA A 73 -4.15 18.71 14.36
N VAL A 74 -4.02 20.04 14.40
CA VAL A 74 -4.78 20.94 13.52
C VAL A 74 -4.46 20.66 12.05
N GLY A 75 -3.15 20.54 11.74
CA GLY A 75 -2.69 20.21 10.40
C GLY A 75 -3.24 18.90 9.86
N ALA A 76 -3.37 17.87 10.70
CA ALA A 76 -3.93 16.58 10.29
C ALA A 76 -5.41 16.71 9.92
N VAL A 77 -6.20 17.46 10.70
CA VAL A 77 -7.62 17.72 10.39
C VAL A 77 -7.76 18.45 9.05
N GLU A 78 -6.95 19.49 8.84
CA GLU A 78 -6.98 20.27 7.60
C GLU A 78 -6.46 19.48 6.40
N ALA A 79 -5.48 18.60 6.59
CA ALA A 79 -4.97 17.74 5.53
C ALA A 79 -6.03 16.76 5.03
N PHE A 80 -6.82 16.13 5.93
CA PHE A 80 -7.95 15.30 5.53
C PHE A 80 -9.05 16.13 4.84
N ARG A 81 -9.41 17.30 5.42
CA ARG A 81 -10.43 18.19 4.86
C ARG A 81 -10.13 18.60 3.41
N ASN A 82 -8.86 18.82 3.09
CA ASN A 82 -8.41 19.24 1.75
C ASN A 82 -8.01 18.07 0.83
N GLY A 83 -8.02 16.83 1.34
CA GLY A 83 -7.60 15.63 0.60
C GLY A 83 -6.09 15.52 0.36
N ILE A 84 -5.28 16.26 1.12
CA ILE A 84 -3.81 16.14 1.13
C ILE A 84 -3.40 14.77 1.67
N ILE A 85 -4.11 14.30 2.70
CA ILE A 85 -4.07 12.92 3.15
C ILE A 85 -5.40 12.28 2.75
N ASP A 86 -5.31 11.15 2.07
CA ASP A 86 -6.46 10.39 1.60
C ASP A 86 -6.18 8.89 1.78
N VAL A 87 -7.14 8.18 2.36
CA VAL A 87 -7.03 6.76 2.71
C VAL A 87 -7.94 5.95 1.79
N PRO A 88 -7.39 5.00 1.01
CA PRO A 88 -8.17 4.29 0.01
C PRO A 88 -9.23 3.41 0.68
N PHE A 89 -10.45 3.41 0.13
CA PHE A 89 -11.60 2.63 0.63
C PHE A 89 -12.04 2.96 2.07
N SER A 90 -11.66 4.14 2.59
CA SER A 90 -12.10 4.58 3.91
C SER A 90 -13.62 4.80 3.96
N PRO A 91 -14.33 4.30 4.97
CA PRO A 91 -15.75 4.58 5.16
C PRO A 91 -16.03 5.96 5.77
N SER A 92 -14.98 6.70 6.16
CA SER A 92 -15.14 8.00 6.81
C SER A 92 -15.63 9.05 5.80
N ARG A 93 -16.71 9.76 6.14
CA ARG A 93 -17.20 10.90 5.35
C ARG A 93 -16.22 12.07 5.25
N TYR A 94 -15.21 12.10 6.13
CA TYR A 94 -14.17 13.13 6.15
C TYR A 94 -13.00 12.81 5.23
N ASN A 95 -12.97 11.59 4.67
CA ASN A 95 -11.97 11.16 3.71
C ASN A 95 -12.39 11.58 2.31
N ALA A 96 -11.48 12.16 1.52
CA ALA A 96 -11.80 12.62 0.17
C ALA A 96 -12.16 11.47 -0.79
N GLY A 97 -11.52 10.31 -0.64
CA GLY A 97 -11.83 9.10 -1.42
C GLY A 97 -11.49 9.22 -2.90
N LYS A 98 -10.52 10.07 -3.25
CA LYS A 98 -10.09 10.33 -4.63
C LYS A 98 -8.76 9.66 -4.96
N MET A 99 -7.95 9.34 -3.96
CA MET A 99 -6.71 8.60 -4.17
C MET A 99 -7.01 7.11 -4.32
N LEU A 100 -6.55 6.51 -5.43
CA LEU A 100 -6.71 5.09 -5.71
C LEU A 100 -5.35 4.43 -5.94
N PRO A 101 -5.08 3.28 -5.29
CA PRO A 101 -3.84 2.54 -5.48
C PRO A 101 -3.99 1.46 -6.57
N ALA A 102 -2.88 1.10 -7.21
CA ALA A 102 -2.74 -0.11 -8.00
C ALA A 102 -1.33 -0.67 -7.84
N ARG A 103 -1.13 -1.96 -8.14
CA ARG A 103 0.22 -2.54 -8.14
C ARG A 103 0.95 -2.16 -9.43
N ASP A 104 2.26 -1.95 -9.33
CA ASP A 104 3.14 -1.95 -10.49
C ASP A 104 3.41 -3.37 -10.99
N ARG A 105 4.26 -3.48 -12.02
CA ARG A 105 4.62 -4.76 -12.67
C ARG A 105 5.25 -5.76 -11.69
N GLU A 106 5.99 -5.27 -10.69
CA GLU A 106 6.70 -6.08 -9.70
C GLU A 106 5.79 -6.43 -8.50
N GLY A 107 4.63 -5.80 -8.41
CA GLY A 107 3.64 -6.04 -7.37
C GLY A 107 3.69 -5.03 -6.23
N ASN A 108 4.55 -3.99 -6.31
CA ASN A 108 4.60 -2.92 -5.33
C ASN A 108 3.37 -2.02 -5.46
N ILE A 109 2.82 -1.55 -4.35
CA ILE A 109 1.66 -0.65 -4.38
C ILE A 109 2.14 0.75 -4.80
N ARG A 110 1.49 1.30 -5.82
CA ARG A 110 1.70 2.64 -6.37
C ARG A 110 0.38 3.42 -6.39
N ILE A 111 0.47 4.73 -6.60
CA ILE A 111 -0.68 5.61 -6.71
C ILE A 111 -1.12 5.71 -8.17
N LEU A 112 -2.31 5.20 -8.47
CA LEU A 112 -2.93 5.24 -9.81
C LEU A 112 -3.62 6.58 -10.02
N GLU A 113 -4.53 6.93 -9.11
CA GLU A 113 -5.20 8.23 -9.10
C GLU A 113 -4.73 9.00 -7.86
N PHE A 114 -4.26 10.23 -8.06
CA PHE A 114 -3.65 11.02 -6.98
C PHE A 114 -4.66 11.82 -6.18
N GLY A 115 -5.81 12.17 -6.77
CA GLY A 115 -6.72 13.15 -6.18
C GLY A 115 -5.97 14.43 -5.80
N ASN A 116 -6.12 14.84 -4.54
CA ASN A 116 -5.46 16.01 -3.97
C ASN A 116 -4.22 15.66 -3.12
N ILE A 117 -3.72 14.42 -3.18
CA ILE A 117 -2.61 14.00 -2.31
C ILE A 117 -1.44 14.97 -2.42
N GLY A 118 -0.85 15.34 -1.28
CA GLY A 118 0.19 16.36 -1.17
C GLY A 118 1.56 15.94 -1.69
N PHE A 119 1.63 15.35 -2.89
CA PHE A 119 2.85 14.94 -3.56
C PHE A 119 3.31 15.96 -4.60
N THR A 120 4.63 16.10 -4.77
CA THR A 120 5.22 16.86 -5.88
C THR A 120 5.01 16.14 -7.21
N GLU A 121 5.05 16.87 -8.33
CA GLU A 121 4.93 16.23 -9.66
C GLU A 121 6.02 15.22 -9.95
N GLU A 122 7.22 15.39 -9.39
CA GLU A 122 8.30 14.40 -9.51
C GLU A 122 7.91 13.04 -8.88
N ILE A 123 7.31 13.06 -7.68
CA ILE A 123 6.80 11.85 -7.03
C ILE A 123 5.66 11.26 -7.88
N LYS A 124 4.73 12.09 -8.34
CA LYS A 124 3.61 11.59 -9.15
C LYS A 124 4.09 10.95 -10.45
N GLU A 125 5.10 11.52 -11.10
CA GLU A 125 5.68 10.98 -12.31
C GLU A 125 6.36 9.63 -12.08
N TYR A 126 7.04 9.45 -10.94
CA TYR A 126 7.60 8.15 -10.54
C TYR A 126 6.52 7.07 -10.49
N HIS A 127 5.40 7.32 -9.80
CA HIS A 127 4.27 6.39 -9.70
C HIS A 127 3.62 6.13 -11.07
N ARG A 128 3.39 7.19 -11.87
CA ARG A 128 2.85 7.06 -13.23
C ARG A 128 3.73 6.18 -14.10
N ASN A 129 5.05 6.32 -14.04
CA ASN A 129 5.98 5.52 -14.82
C ASN A 129 5.94 4.04 -14.44
N LYS A 130 5.93 3.72 -13.14
CA LYS A 130 5.82 2.34 -12.64
C LYS A 130 4.51 1.66 -13.06
N ILE A 131 3.40 2.40 -13.05
CA ILE A 131 2.09 1.90 -13.48
C ILE A 131 2.02 1.76 -15.01
N LYS A 132 2.52 2.74 -15.77
CA LYS A 132 2.60 2.68 -17.24
C LYS A 132 3.44 1.49 -17.71
N GLU A 133 4.52 1.16 -17.01
CA GLU A 133 5.31 -0.03 -17.33
C GLU A 133 4.46 -1.31 -17.24
N ARG A 134 3.63 -1.44 -16.20
CA ARG A 134 2.69 -2.57 -16.08
C ARG A 134 1.70 -2.59 -17.25
N GLY A 135 1.04 -1.46 -17.54
CA GLY A 135 0.08 -1.36 -18.64
C GLY A 135 0.69 -1.76 -19.99
N ARG A 136 1.91 -1.30 -20.28
CA ARG A 136 2.66 -1.68 -21.49
C ARG A 136 2.95 -3.18 -21.58
N ILE A 137 3.28 -3.83 -20.47
CA ILE A 137 3.63 -5.25 -20.43
C ILE A 137 2.39 -6.15 -20.51
N GLU A 138 1.29 -5.70 -19.90
CA GLU A 138 0.00 -6.40 -19.90
C GLU A 138 -0.81 -6.11 -21.17
N GLY A 139 -0.45 -5.07 -21.93
CA GLY A 139 -1.16 -4.70 -23.16
C GLY A 139 -2.54 -4.10 -22.92
N ARG A 140 -2.71 -3.39 -21.80
CA ARG A 140 -3.98 -2.77 -21.41
C ARG A 140 -3.77 -1.37 -20.84
N GLU A 141 -4.84 -0.57 -20.85
CA GLU A 141 -4.83 0.76 -20.26
C GLU A 141 -4.64 0.71 -18.74
N THR A 142 -4.02 1.76 -18.20
CA THR A 142 -3.80 1.91 -16.77
C THR A 142 -4.96 2.69 -16.15
N ASP A 143 -6.07 1.99 -15.94
CA ASP A 143 -7.31 2.55 -15.41
C ASP A 143 -7.72 1.88 -14.08
N PHE A 144 -8.90 2.24 -13.58
CA PHE A 144 -9.47 1.71 -12.34
C PHE A 144 -9.59 0.17 -12.32
N GLN A 145 -9.63 -0.51 -13.46
CA GLN A 145 -9.69 -1.98 -13.49
C GLN A 145 -8.42 -2.62 -12.92
N LEU A 146 -7.27 -1.94 -12.97
CA LEU A 146 -6.06 -2.40 -12.29
C LEU A 146 -6.29 -2.53 -10.77
N THR A 147 -6.88 -1.51 -10.16
CA THR A 147 -7.22 -1.49 -8.73
C THR A 147 -8.19 -2.63 -8.39
N VAL A 148 -9.25 -2.80 -9.18
CA VAL A 148 -10.24 -3.88 -8.98
C VAL A 148 -9.57 -5.25 -9.09
N ALA A 149 -8.76 -5.47 -10.12
CA ALA A 149 -8.08 -6.73 -10.33
C ALA A 149 -7.14 -7.08 -9.16
N ASP A 150 -6.41 -6.10 -8.63
CA ASP A 150 -5.48 -6.30 -7.51
C ASP A 150 -6.19 -6.57 -6.18
N VAL A 151 -7.37 -5.99 -5.95
CA VAL A 151 -8.21 -6.29 -4.76
C VAL A 151 -8.60 -7.77 -4.74
N TYR A 152 -8.93 -8.36 -5.89
CA TYR A 152 -9.30 -9.77 -5.97
C TYR A 152 -8.11 -10.73 -6.10
N ALA A 153 -6.92 -10.25 -6.48
CA ALA A 153 -5.79 -11.10 -6.89
C ALA A 153 -5.42 -12.16 -5.85
N VAL A 154 -5.26 -11.77 -4.58
CA VAL A 154 -4.81 -12.68 -3.51
C VAL A 154 -5.82 -13.80 -3.27
N SER A 155 -7.13 -13.48 -3.34
CA SER A 155 -8.19 -14.49 -3.23
C SER A 155 -8.20 -15.49 -4.38
N ARG A 156 -7.61 -15.12 -5.53
CA ARG A 156 -7.43 -15.96 -6.71
C ARG A 156 -6.05 -16.65 -6.76
N GLY A 157 -5.24 -16.53 -5.70
CA GLY A 157 -3.95 -17.20 -5.58
C GLY A 157 -2.75 -16.46 -6.18
N CYS A 158 -2.90 -15.18 -6.55
CA CYS A 158 -1.84 -14.38 -7.16
C CYS A 158 -1.63 -13.06 -6.41
N LEU A 159 -0.42 -12.50 -6.44
CA LEU A 159 -0.18 -11.17 -5.84
C LEU A 159 -0.72 -10.03 -6.72
N ILE A 160 -0.59 -10.17 -8.04
CA ILE A 160 -0.92 -9.15 -9.04
C ILE A 160 -2.14 -9.61 -9.82
N GLY A 161 -3.14 -8.75 -9.97
CA GLY A 161 -4.36 -9.00 -10.74
C GLY A 161 -4.09 -8.93 -12.24
N ARG A 162 -3.44 -9.96 -12.78
CA ARG A 162 -3.25 -10.13 -14.23
C ARG A 162 -4.53 -10.68 -14.84
N ASP A 163 -4.85 -10.25 -16.06
CA ASP A 163 -5.98 -10.85 -16.79
C ASP A 163 -5.69 -12.35 -17.01
N ALA A 164 -6.73 -13.17 -16.85
CA ALA A 164 -6.63 -14.64 -16.92
C ALA A 164 -6.32 -15.19 -18.32
N THR A 165 -6.01 -14.32 -19.27
CA THR A 165 -5.65 -14.64 -20.66
C THR A 165 -4.14 -14.79 -20.81
N ARG A 166 -3.55 -15.80 -20.15
CA ARG A 166 -2.34 -16.50 -20.62
C ARG A 166 -2.37 -17.95 -20.18
#